data_AF-A0A7K0KCZ6-F1
#
_entry.id   AF-A0A7K0KCZ6-F1
#
_cell.length_a   1.000
_cell.length_b   1.000
_cell.length_c   1.000
_cell.angle_alpha   90.00
_cell.angle_beta   90.00
_cell.angle_gamma   90.00
#
_symmetry.space_group_name_H-M   'P 1'
#
loop_
_entity.id
_entity.type
_entity.pdbx_description
1 polymer ?
#
loop_
_entity_poly.entity_id
_entity_poly.type
_entity_poly.pdbx_seq_one_letter_code
_entity_poly.pdbx_strand_id
1 'polypeptide(L)'
;MAKKKDLKHSINCICSDLFAEAVAASLYGAEKDSTDAQQLLSSIIVLRDDFVKRVSHPEPGMEPRQYYTNLINDFNHQISDIIDQISNLG
;
A
#
# COMPACT_ATOMS: atom_id res chain seq x y z
N MET A 1 12.40 19.23 -0.52
CA MET A 1 12.65 17.78 -0.68
C MET A 1 12.28 16.95 0.55
N ALA A 2 12.39 17.47 1.79
CA ALA A 2 12.03 16.75 3.02
C ALA A 2 10.65 16.06 2.96
N LYS A 3 9.58 16.80 2.62
CA LYS A 3 8.22 16.26 2.56
C LYS A 3 8.02 15.06 1.60
N LYS A 4 8.75 15.00 0.48
CA LYS A 4 8.66 13.85 -0.46
C LYS A 4 9.35 12.61 0.11
N LYS A 5 10.49 12.81 0.79
CA LYS A 5 11.21 11.74 1.47
C LYS A 5 10.36 11.17 2.60
N ASP A 6 9.76 12.04 3.40
CA ASP A 6 8.91 11.66 4.54
C ASP A 6 7.67 10.90 4.04
N LEU A 7 7.03 11.37 2.96
CA LEU A 7 5.88 10.66 2.36
C LEU A 7 6.26 9.27 1.82
N LYS A 8 7.39 9.13 1.13
CA LYS A 8 7.89 7.81 0.69
C LYS A 8 8.18 6.90 1.88
N HIS A 9 8.76 7.44 2.95
CA HIS A 9 9.04 6.69 4.15
C HIS A 9 7.74 6.19 4.80
N SER A 10 6.73 7.05 4.94
CA SER A 10 5.41 6.65 5.43
C SER A 10 4.78 5.54 4.58
N ILE A 11 4.79 5.67 3.24
CA ILE A 11 4.30 4.63 2.33
C ILE A 11 5.04 3.30 2.56
N ASN A 12 6.36 3.33 2.66
CA ASN A 12 7.17 2.13 2.89
C ASN A 12 6.89 1.48 4.23
N CYS A 13 6.76 2.26 5.32
CA CYS A 13 6.44 1.73 6.65
C CYS A 13 5.06 1.05 6.63
N ILE A 14 4.04 1.75 6.15
CA ILE A 14 2.67 1.21 6.09
C ILE A 14 2.61 -0.08 5.26
N CYS A 15 3.24 -0.09 4.07
CA CYS A 15 3.26 -1.30 3.24
C CYS A 15 4.07 -2.45 3.88
N SER A 16 5.09 -2.14 4.68
CA SER A 16 5.87 -3.18 5.39
C SER A 16 5.04 -3.80 6.52
N ASP A 17 4.28 -2.99 7.25
CA ASP A 17 3.38 -3.45 8.30
C ASP A 17 2.25 -4.32 7.71
N LEU A 18 1.58 -3.85 6.65
CA LEU A 18 0.56 -4.62 5.94
C LEU A 18 1.11 -5.95 5.39
N PHE A 19 2.34 -5.95 4.87
CA PHE A 19 2.96 -7.18 4.37
C PHE A 19 3.21 -8.17 5.51
N ALA A 20 3.72 -7.71 6.65
CA ALA A 20 3.93 -8.56 7.82
C ALA A 20 2.62 -9.12 8.38
N GLU A 21 1.57 -8.30 8.45
CA GLU A 21 0.23 -8.72 8.85
C GLU A 21 -0.37 -9.74 7.89
N ALA A 22 -0.25 -9.52 6.57
CA ALA A 22 -0.71 -10.48 5.57
C ALA A 22 0.04 -11.83 5.65
N VAL A 23 1.36 -11.80 5.90
CA VAL A 23 2.14 -13.03 6.15
C VAL A 23 1.63 -13.72 7.41
N ALA A 24 1.42 -13.00 8.51
CA ALA A 24 0.91 -13.58 9.75
C ALA A 24 -0.48 -14.22 9.55
N ALA A 25 -1.40 -13.50 8.89
CA ALA A 25 -2.72 -14.02 8.56
C ALA A 25 -2.64 -15.27 7.67
N SER A 26 -1.71 -15.32 6.71
CA SER A 26 -1.53 -16.49 5.85
C SER A 26 -0.97 -17.73 6.58
N LEU A 27 -0.21 -17.53 7.67
CA LEU A 27 0.42 -18.61 8.43
C LEU A 27 -0.46 -19.12 9.59
N TYR A 28 -1.27 -18.23 10.17
CA TYR A 28 -2.01 -18.51 11.41
C TYR A 28 -3.52 -18.35 11.28
N GLY A 29 -4.03 -17.84 10.16
CA GLY A 29 -5.45 -17.67 9.89
C GLY A 29 -6.16 -18.98 9.57
N ALA A 30 -7.45 -18.89 9.26
CA ALA A 30 -8.25 -20.03 8.80
C ALA A 30 -7.61 -20.70 7.56
N GLU A 31 -7.82 -22.01 7.36
CA GLU A 31 -7.35 -22.72 6.16
C GLU A 31 -7.96 -22.08 4.90
N LYS A 32 -7.19 -21.19 4.29
CA LYS A 32 -7.52 -20.48 3.06
C LYS A 32 -6.56 -20.84 1.95
N ASP A 33 -7.03 -20.63 0.73
CA ASP A 33 -6.26 -20.92 -0.47
C ASP A 33 -4.93 -20.14 -0.43
N SER A 34 -3.81 -20.87 -0.46
CA SER A 34 -2.46 -20.30 -0.50
C SER A 34 -2.26 -19.34 -1.68
N THR A 35 -3.09 -19.46 -2.73
CA THR A 35 -3.10 -18.58 -3.91
C THR A 35 -3.59 -17.18 -3.55
N ASP A 36 -4.66 -17.06 -2.76
CA ASP A 36 -5.24 -15.76 -2.38
C ASP A 36 -4.26 -14.95 -1.52
N ALA A 37 -3.58 -15.63 -0.58
CA ALA A 37 -2.54 -15.00 0.23
C ALA A 37 -1.35 -14.51 -0.61
N GLN A 38 -0.89 -15.30 -1.59
CA GLN A 38 0.20 -14.90 -2.48
C GLN A 38 -0.19 -13.70 -3.37
N GLN A 39 -1.43 -13.65 -3.85
CA GLN A 39 -1.96 -12.52 -4.62
C GLN A 39 -2.04 -11.25 -3.78
N LEU A 40 -2.48 -11.35 -2.52
CA LEU A 40 -2.51 -10.21 -1.60
C LEU A 40 -1.11 -9.66 -1.32
N LEU A 41 -0.16 -10.54 -0.99
CA LEU A 41 1.24 -10.16 -0.76
C LEU A 41 1.87 -9.49 -1.99
N SER A 42 1.58 -10.00 -3.18
CA SER A 42 2.04 -9.41 -4.44
C SER A 42 1.43 -8.02 -4.66
N SER A 43 0.15 -7.86 -4.36
CA SER A 43 -0.57 -6.57 -4.49
C SER A 43 0.03 -5.50 -3.58
N ILE A 44 0.41 -5.83 -2.34
CA ILE A 44 1.08 -4.91 -1.40
C ILE A 44 2.43 -4.44 -1.97
N ILE A 45 3.21 -5.34 -2.58
CA ILE A 45 4.51 -4.98 -3.19
C ILE A 45 4.32 -4.02 -4.37
N VAL A 46 3.36 -4.32 -5.24
CA VAL A 46 3.05 -3.50 -6.42
C VAL A 46 2.53 -2.12 -5.99
N LEU A 47 1.62 -2.07 -5.01
CA LEU A 47 1.11 -0.82 -4.44
C LEU A 47 2.25 0.07 -3.94
N ARG A 48 3.15 -0.49 -3.13
CA ARG A 48 4.30 0.26 -2.59
C ARG A 48 5.14 0.88 -3.71
N ASP A 49 5.50 0.07 -4.71
CA ASP A 49 6.35 0.50 -5.82
C ASP A 49 5.67 1.61 -6.65
N ASP A 50 4.38 1.45 -6.98
CA ASP A 50 3.60 2.45 -7.70
C ASP A 50 3.58 3.79 -6.96
N PHE A 51 3.17 3.79 -5.69
CA PHE A 51 3.02 5.04 -4.94
C PHE A 51 4.37 5.73 -4.66
N VAL A 52 5.43 4.98 -4.41
CA VAL A 52 6.79 5.56 -4.27
C VAL A 52 7.25 6.21 -5.58
N LYS A 53 6.95 5.59 -6.74
CA LYS A 53 7.22 6.17 -8.06
C LYS A 53 6.38 7.42 -8.29
N ARG A 54 5.07 7.39 -8.03
CA ARG A 54 4.17 8.54 -8.17
C ARG A 54 4.62 9.75 -7.34
N VAL A 55 5.08 9.54 -6.10
CA VAL A 55 5.63 10.65 -5.28
C VAL A 55 6.81 11.36 -5.96
N SER A 56 7.61 10.62 -6.73
CA SER A 56 8.78 11.14 -7.45
C SER A 56 8.42 11.87 -8.74
N HIS A 57 7.30 11.51 -9.36
CA HIS A 57 6.89 11.94 -10.70
C HIS A 57 5.49 12.57 -10.67
N PRO A 58 5.35 13.78 -10.07
CA PRO A 58 4.07 14.50 -10.10
C PRO A 58 3.66 14.86 -11.53
N GLU A 59 2.35 14.86 -11.78
CA GLU A 59 1.79 15.11 -13.11
C GLU A 59 2.07 16.54 -13.59
N PRO A 60 2.67 16.73 -14.78
CA PRO A 60 2.90 18.05 -15.34
C PRO A 60 1.57 18.79 -15.58
N GLY A 61 1.50 20.05 -15.15
CA GLY A 61 0.32 20.89 -15.36
C GLY A 61 -0.75 20.81 -14.26
N MET A 62 -0.57 19.94 -13.25
CA MET A 62 -1.41 19.92 -12.04
C MET A 62 -0.76 20.71 -10.90
N GLU A 63 -1.58 21.41 -10.11
CA GLU A 63 -1.11 22.08 -8.90
C GLU A 63 -0.52 21.05 -7.91
N PRO A 64 0.72 21.23 -7.41
CA PRO A 64 1.39 20.23 -6.59
C PRO A 64 0.59 19.81 -5.34
N ARG A 65 -0.11 20.77 -4.72
CA ARG A 65 -0.94 20.49 -3.54
C ARG A 65 -2.09 19.55 -3.89
N GLN A 66 -2.79 19.80 -5.00
CA GLN A 66 -3.89 18.97 -5.47
C GLN A 66 -3.40 17.57 -5.81
N TYR A 67 -2.27 17.46 -6.53
CA TYR A 67 -1.67 16.17 -6.88
C TYR A 67 -1.40 15.32 -5.63
N TYR A 68 -0.71 15.88 -4.63
CA TYR A 68 -0.34 15.12 -3.44
C TYR A 68 -1.54 14.80 -2.54
N THR A 69 -2.55 15.66 -2.49
CA THR A 69 -3.82 15.34 -1.80
C THR A 69 -4.52 14.15 -2.46
N ASN A 70 -4.62 14.14 -3.79
CA ASN A 70 -5.24 13.02 -4.52
C ASN A 70 -4.43 11.73 -4.33
N LEU A 71 -3.10 11.80 -4.45
CA LEU A 71 -2.21 10.65 -4.22
C LEU A 71 -2.42 10.03 -2.84
N ILE A 72 -2.52 10.84 -1.78
CA ILE A 72 -2.74 10.34 -0.42
C ILE A 72 -4.13 9.70 -0.29
N ASN A 73 -5.16 10.30 -0.88
CA ASN A 73 -6.52 9.74 -0.84
C ASN A 73 -6.59 8.39 -1.59
N ASP A 74 -5.99 8.30 -2.78
CA ASP A 74 -5.92 7.06 -3.55
C ASP A 74 -5.17 5.96 -2.78
N PHE A 75 -4.07 6.32 -2.12
CA PHE A 75 -3.28 5.38 -1.32
C PHE A 75 -4.09 4.84 -0.15
N ASN A 76 -4.77 5.74 0.59
CA ASN A 76 -5.59 5.35 1.73
C ASN A 76 -6.75 4.44 1.32
N HIS A 77 -7.37 4.69 0.17
CA HIS A 77 -8.42 3.81 -0.35
C HIS A 77 -7.88 2.39 -0.60
N GLN A 78 -6.76 2.27 -1.32
CA GLN A 78 -6.20 0.95 -1.63
C GLN A 78 -5.69 0.22 -0.38
N ILE A 79 -5.17 0.94 0.62
CA ILE A 79 -4.82 0.34 1.91
C ILE A 79 -6.06 -0.19 2.62
N SER A 80 -7.16 0.56 2.62
CA SER A 80 -8.41 0.11 3.24
C SER A 80 -8.87 -1.22 2.65
N ASP A 81 -8.84 -1.34 1.32
CA ASP A 81 -9.21 -2.57 0.62
C ASP A 81 -8.28 -3.74 0.97
N ILE A 82 -6.99 -3.47 1.19
CA ILE A 82 -6.01 -4.48 1.62
C ILE A 82 -6.26 -4.91 3.07
N ILE A 83 -6.54 -3.97 3.98
CA ILE A 83 -6.86 -4.27 5.39
C ILE A 83 -8.09 -5.17 5.48
N ASP A 84 -9.12 -4.89 4.68
CA ASP A 84 -10.31 -5.73 4.63
C ASP A 84 -9.98 -7.15 4.12
N GLN A 85 -9.11 -7.28 3.12
CA GLN A 85 -8.64 -8.59 2.62
C GLN A 85 -7.82 -9.34 3.67
N ILE A 86 -6.90 -8.69 4.37
CA ILE A 86 -6.12 -9.30 5.48
C ILE A 86 -7.06 -9.74 6.59
N SER A 87 -8.03 -8.91 6.96
CA SER A 87 -9.01 -9.22 8.03
C SER A 87 -9.89 -10.40 7.65
N ASN A 88 -10.14 -10.59 6.36
CA ASN A 88 -10.81 -11.79 5.89
C ASN A 88 -9.88 -13.02 5.95
N LEU A 89 -8.56 -12.88 5.81
CA LEU A 89 -7.62 -14.02 5.85
C LEU A 89 -7.44 -14.63 7.24
N GLY A 90 -7.41 -13.80 8.29
CA GLY A 90 -7.32 -14.22 9.70
C GLY A 90 -8.60 -14.86 10.20
#